data_AF-G8FGJ8-F1
#
_entry.id   AF-G8FGJ8-F1
#
_cell.length_a   1.000
_cell.length_b   1.000
_cell.length_c   1.000
_cell.angle_alpha   90.00
_cell.angle_beta   90.00
_cell.angle_gamma   90.00
#
_symmetry.space_group_name_H-M   'P 1'
#
loop_
_entity.id
_entity.type
_entity.pdbx_description
1 polymer ?
#
loop_
_entity_poly.entity_id
_entity_poly.type
_entity_poly.pdbx_seq_one_letter_code
_entity_poly.pdbx_strand_id
1 'polypeptide(L)'
;YSSFDASNLTGVKQEGISSASINSGFFATMVEAGDVKAVFTGHDHLNDFCGELTGIQLCYAGGFGYHAYGKAGWSRRARVVSAYLEKTVEGEWEGVKSIKTWKRLDDQYLSTTDTQVLWNKGSTGRRRKRTTGV
;
A
#
# COMPACT_ATOMS: atom_id res chain seq x y z
N TYR A 1 -4.97 -2.19 -13.22
CA TYR A 1 -5.16 -1.60 -11.88
C TYR A 1 -5.20 -0.07 -11.97
N SER A 2 -5.93 0.50 -12.94
CA SER A 2 -5.91 1.94 -13.24
C SER A 2 -7.01 2.77 -12.57
N SER A 3 -7.96 2.11 -11.91
CA SER A 3 -9.06 2.76 -11.19
C SER A 3 -9.11 2.25 -9.74
N PHE A 4 -9.15 3.20 -8.82
CA PHE A 4 -9.48 2.98 -7.42
C PHE A 4 -10.69 3.84 -7.09
N ASP A 5 -11.60 3.33 -6.26
CA ASP A 5 -12.63 4.17 -5.67
C ASP A 5 -11.97 5.08 -4.62
N ALA A 6 -12.15 6.39 -4.77
CA ALA A 6 -11.57 7.40 -3.89
C ALA A 6 -12.06 7.28 -2.43
N SER A 7 -13.19 6.60 -2.21
CA SER A 7 -13.78 6.41 -0.88
C SER A 7 -12.92 5.58 0.09
N ASN A 8 -11.95 4.80 -0.42
CA ASN A 8 -11.11 3.88 0.38
C ASN A 8 -9.59 4.10 0.17
N LEU A 9 -9.17 5.32 -0.17
CA LEU A 9 -7.76 5.67 -0.29
C LEU A 9 -7.23 6.39 0.95
N THR A 10 -6.02 6.07 1.38
CA THR A 10 -5.27 6.87 2.37
C THR A 10 -4.09 7.55 1.70
N GLY A 11 -4.06 8.88 1.71
CA GLY A 11 -3.13 9.73 0.97
C GLY A 11 -3.82 10.44 -0.20
N VAL A 12 -3.05 10.96 -1.16
CA VAL A 12 -3.56 11.83 -2.21
C VAL A 12 -3.18 11.30 -3.60
N LYS A 13 -4.19 11.12 -4.45
CA LYS A 13 -4.04 10.90 -5.89
C LYS A 13 -4.07 12.25 -6.61
N GLN A 14 -2.97 12.64 -7.23
CA GLN A 14 -2.82 13.96 -7.87
C GLN A 14 -2.59 13.89 -9.38
N GLU A 15 -2.39 12.70 -9.92
CA GLU A 15 -2.20 12.50 -11.36
C GLU A 15 -2.85 11.19 -11.85
N GLY A 16 -2.65 10.89 -13.13
CA GLY A 16 -2.99 9.59 -13.71
C GLY A 16 -2.24 8.45 -13.02
N ILE A 17 -2.73 7.23 -13.19
CA ILE A 17 -1.99 6.03 -12.77
C ILE A 17 -1.27 5.51 -14.00
N SER A 18 0.06 5.51 -13.96
CA SER A 18 0.86 4.92 -15.03
C SER A 18 0.91 3.42 -14.87
N SER A 19 -0.07 2.74 -15.46
CA SER A 19 -0.11 1.28 -15.58
C SER A 19 0.09 0.85 -17.03
N ALA A 20 0.62 -0.35 -17.23
CA ALA A 20 0.73 -0.94 -18.57
C ALA A 20 -0.64 -0.95 -19.28
N SER A 21 -0.65 -0.61 -20.57
CA SER A 21 -1.84 -0.62 -21.42
C SER A 21 -2.33 -2.04 -21.73
N ILE A 22 -1.44 -3.03 -21.68
CA ILE A 22 -1.75 -4.44 -21.87
C ILE A 22 -1.75 -5.13 -20.51
N ASN A 23 -2.84 -5.82 -20.20
CA ASN A 23 -2.93 -6.66 -19.01
C ASN A 23 -2.31 -8.04 -19.30
N SER A 24 -1.07 -8.25 -18.86
CA SER A 24 -0.35 -9.53 -19.00
C SER A 24 -0.67 -10.55 -17.91
N GLY A 25 -1.58 -10.24 -16.98
CA GLY A 25 -1.94 -11.12 -15.87
C GLY A 25 -1.11 -10.92 -14.59
N PHE A 26 -0.11 -10.04 -14.58
CA PHE A 26 0.79 -9.84 -13.41
C PHE A 26 0.06 -9.63 -12.08
N PHE A 27 -0.99 -8.78 -12.06
CA PHE A 27 -1.78 -8.56 -10.85
C PHE A 27 -2.65 -9.77 -10.47
N ALA A 28 -3.20 -10.48 -11.46
CA ALA A 28 -3.96 -11.69 -11.21
C ALA A 28 -3.08 -12.78 -10.58
N THR A 29 -1.85 -12.95 -11.07
CA THR A 29 -0.87 -13.87 -10.48
C THR A 29 -0.55 -13.54 -9.02
N MET A 30 -0.41 -12.26 -8.67
CA MET A 30 -0.20 -11.87 -7.26
C MET A 30 -1.40 -12.21 -6.37
N VAL A 31 -2.62 -12.03 -6.89
CA VAL A 31 -3.84 -12.42 -6.17
C VAL A 31 -3.92 -13.95 -6.00
N GLU A 32 -3.64 -14.71 -7.05
CA GLU A 32 -3.67 -16.18 -7.05
C GLU A 32 -2.62 -16.79 -6.13
N ALA A 33 -1.43 -16.19 -6.04
CA ALA A 33 -0.37 -16.63 -5.12
C ALA A 33 -0.80 -16.55 -3.65
N GLY A 34 -1.63 -15.56 -3.29
CA GLY A 34 -2.25 -15.45 -1.97
C GLY A 34 -1.32 -15.06 -0.82
N ASP A 35 -0.02 -14.91 -1.06
CA ASP A 35 1.00 -14.54 -0.07
C ASP A 35 1.42 -13.06 -0.14
N VAL A 36 1.15 -12.37 -1.26
CA VAL A 36 1.37 -10.93 -1.43
C VAL A 36 0.33 -10.13 -0.63
N LYS A 37 0.78 -9.26 0.29
CA LYS A 37 -0.10 -8.44 1.14
C LYS A 37 -0.13 -6.96 0.75
N ALA A 38 0.98 -6.45 0.25
CA ALA A 38 1.12 -5.06 -0.18
C ALA A 38 2.15 -4.96 -1.31
N VAL A 39 1.92 -4.03 -2.24
CA VAL A 39 2.81 -3.66 -3.33
C VAL A 39 3.08 -2.16 -3.25
N PHE A 40 4.34 -1.79 -3.30
CA PHE A 40 4.79 -0.39 -3.29
C PHE A 40 5.37 -0.04 -4.64
N THR A 41 4.84 1.01 -5.27
CA THR A 41 5.23 1.44 -6.61
C THR A 41 5.69 2.90 -6.63
N GLY A 42 6.49 3.21 -7.65
CA GLY A 42 6.94 4.56 -7.98
C GLY A 42 6.42 4.98 -9.37
N HIS A 43 7.28 5.66 -10.13
CA HIS A 43 7.02 6.27 -11.45
C HIS A 43 6.14 7.52 -11.42
N ASP A 44 4.98 7.49 -10.76
CA ASP A 44 4.12 8.66 -10.58
C ASP A 44 4.57 9.45 -9.34
N HIS A 45 5.03 10.68 -9.51
CA HIS A 45 5.69 11.46 -8.44
C HIS A 45 4.74 12.28 -7.56
N LEU A 46 3.52 12.54 -8.02
CA LEU A 46 2.52 13.32 -7.32
C LEU A 46 1.53 12.43 -6.56
N ASN A 47 1.37 11.17 -6.98
CA ASN A 47 0.58 10.17 -6.28
C ASN A 47 1.32 9.65 -5.04
N ASP A 48 0.63 9.64 -3.88
CA ASP A 48 1.20 9.13 -2.63
C ASP A 48 0.18 8.38 -1.75
N PHE A 49 -0.83 7.81 -2.39
CA PHE A 49 -1.91 7.10 -1.74
C PHE A 49 -1.65 5.59 -1.64
N CYS A 50 -2.33 4.93 -0.70
CA CYS A 50 -2.55 3.49 -0.68
C CYS A 50 -4.04 3.20 -0.90
N GLY A 51 -4.34 2.12 -1.62
CA GLY A 51 -5.70 1.59 -1.79
C GLY A 51 -5.70 0.08 -1.89
N GLU A 52 -6.72 -0.56 -1.33
CA GLU A 52 -6.87 -2.02 -1.41
C GLU A 52 -7.57 -2.43 -2.70
N LEU A 53 -7.02 -3.42 -3.39
CA LEU A 53 -7.65 -4.09 -4.52
C LEU A 53 -7.50 -5.60 -4.35
N THR A 54 -8.63 -6.31 -4.33
CA THR A 54 -8.66 -7.78 -4.22
C THR A 54 -7.82 -8.32 -3.05
N GLY A 55 -7.87 -7.64 -1.89
CA GLY A 55 -7.13 -8.03 -0.68
C GLY A 55 -5.63 -7.70 -0.68
N ILE A 56 -5.12 -7.01 -1.72
CA ILE A 56 -3.74 -6.53 -1.79
C ILE A 56 -3.73 -5.01 -1.69
N GLN A 57 -2.88 -4.47 -0.80
CA GLN A 57 -2.67 -3.03 -0.68
C GLN A 57 -1.75 -2.53 -1.78
N LEU A 58 -2.20 -1.56 -2.59
CA LEU A 58 -1.43 -0.96 -3.68
C LEU A 58 -1.08 0.48 -3.30
N CYS A 59 0.22 0.76 -3.16
CA CYS A 59 0.71 2.00 -2.55
C CYS A 59 1.69 2.75 -3.46
N TYR A 60 1.41 4.02 -3.74
CA TYR A 60 2.39 4.95 -4.28
C TYR A 60 3.23 5.59 -3.16
N ALA A 61 4.52 5.74 -3.41
CA ALA A 61 5.46 6.31 -2.43
C ALA A 61 5.49 7.85 -2.41
N GLY A 62 5.08 8.50 -3.52
CA GLY A 62 5.34 9.92 -3.77
C GLY A 62 6.75 10.18 -4.31
N GLY A 63 6.98 11.41 -4.79
CA GLY A 63 8.28 11.84 -5.29
C GLY A 63 9.28 12.15 -4.18
N PHE A 64 10.38 11.40 -4.13
CA PHE A 64 11.48 11.59 -3.17
C PHE A 64 12.56 12.55 -3.67
N GLY A 65 13.03 12.37 -4.91
CA GLY A 65 14.17 13.12 -5.44
C GLY A 65 13.83 14.49 -6.05
N TYR A 66 14.83 15.37 -6.11
CA TYR A 66 14.68 16.73 -6.67
C TYR A 66 14.93 16.82 -8.18
N HIS A 67 15.52 15.79 -8.79
CA HIS A 67 15.87 15.82 -10.22
C HIS A 67 14.67 15.59 -11.13
N ALA A 68 13.59 15.00 -10.61
CA ALA A 68 12.41 14.66 -11.38
C ALA A 68 11.25 15.63 -11.12
N TYR A 69 10.19 15.57 -11.93
CA TYR A 69 9.06 16.49 -11.81
C TYR A 69 8.38 16.43 -10.44
N GLY A 70 7.71 17.52 -10.07
CA GLY A 70 7.00 17.69 -8.81
C GLY A 70 5.91 18.76 -8.96
N LYS A 71 5.32 19.19 -7.84
CA LYS A 71 4.27 20.21 -7.83
C LYS A 71 4.62 21.29 -6.82
N ALA A 72 4.52 22.55 -7.22
CA ALA A 72 4.75 23.68 -6.30
C ALA A 72 3.77 23.59 -5.11
N GLY A 73 4.28 23.81 -3.89
CA GLY A 73 3.50 23.65 -2.67
C GLY A 73 3.22 22.20 -2.26
N TRP A 74 3.86 21.21 -2.88
CA TRP A 74 3.74 19.79 -2.55
C TRP A 74 5.09 19.23 -2.11
N SER A 75 5.36 19.24 -0.80
CA SER A 75 6.66 18.81 -0.25
C SER A 75 7.04 17.40 -0.70
N ARG A 76 8.31 17.16 -1.08
CA ARG A 76 8.78 15.80 -1.41
C ARG A 76 8.54 14.85 -0.23
N ARG A 77 8.56 13.54 -0.46
CA ARG A 77 8.39 12.58 0.65
C ARG A 77 8.98 11.22 0.38
N ALA A 78 9.30 10.54 1.47
CA ALA A 78 9.57 9.12 1.49
C ALA A 78 8.41 8.39 2.16
N ARG A 79 7.98 7.26 1.58
CA ARG A 79 7.13 6.32 2.28
C ARG A 79 8.00 5.34 3.06
N VAL A 80 7.78 5.26 4.36
CA VAL A 80 8.41 4.27 5.22
C VAL A 80 7.49 3.07 5.33
N VAL A 81 8.06 1.87 5.23
CA VAL A 81 7.36 0.60 5.38
C VAL A 81 7.99 -0.15 6.55
N SER A 82 7.16 -0.48 7.54
CA SER A 82 7.57 -1.25 8.71
C SER A 82 6.80 -2.57 8.72
N ALA A 83 7.53 -3.66 8.50
CA ALA A 83 7.01 -5.01 8.60
C ALA A 83 7.44 -5.65 9.92
N TYR A 84 6.49 -6.16 10.67
CA TYR A 84 6.73 -6.95 11.86
C TYR A 84 6.52 -8.41 11.51
N LEU A 85 7.49 -9.26 11.82
CA LEU A 85 7.41 -10.71 11.62
C LEU A 85 6.92 -11.41 12.88
N GLU A 86 6.27 -12.56 12.73
CA GLU A 86 5.93 -13.42 13.85
C GLU A 86 7.09 -14.33 14.24
N LYS A 87 7.09 -14.74 15.50
CA LYS A 87 7.95 -15.81 16.01
C LYS A 87 7.11 -16.89 16.67
N THR A 88 7.52 -18.14 16.54
CA THR A 88 6.98 -19.24 17.32
C THR A 88 7.37 -19.11 18.80
N VAL A 89 6.80 -19.95 19.66
CA VAL A 89 7.17 -19.97 21.09
C VAL A 89 8.61 -20.44 21.29
N GLU A 90 9.14 -21.23 20.35
CA GLU A 90 10.53 -21.67 20.27
C GLU A 90 11.47 -20.59 19.70
N GLY A 91 10.92 -19.48 19.19
CA GLY A 91 11.68 -18.33 18.70
C GLY A 91 11.97 -18.33 17.20
N GLU A 92 11.45 -19.30 16.44
CA GLU A 92 11.61 -19.40 14.99
C GLU A 92 10.79 -18.33 14.27
N TRP A 93 11.35 -17.72 13.23
CA TRP A 93 10.63 -16.69 12.45
C TRP A 93 9.58 -17.32 11.54
N GLU A 94 8.38 -16.74 11.53
CA GLU A 94 7.32 -17.05 10.58
C GLU A 94 7.10 -15.89 9.58
N GLY A 95 5.96 -15.88 8.90
CA GLY A 95 5.53 -14.81 8.02
C GLY A 95 5.29 -13.47 8.74
N VAL A 96 4.85 -12.50 7.95
CA VAL A 96 4.53 -11.16 8.46
C VAL A 96 3.35 -11.21 9.43
N LYS A 97 3.49 -10.53 10.56
CA LYS A 97 2.45 -10.25 11.57
C LYS A 97 1.60 -9.05 11.19
N SER A 98 2.28 -7.98 10.78
CA SER A 98 1.65 -6.73 10.41
C SER A 98 2.56 -5.89 9.53
N ILE A 99 1.94 -5.11 8.64
CA ILE A 99 2.61 -4.11 7.81
C ILE A 99 2.00 -2.75 8.16
N LYS A 100 2.86 -1.81 8.58
CA LYS A 100 2.51 -0.42 8.82
C LYS A 100 3.27 0.47 7.85
N THR A 101 2.67 1.57 7.46
CA THR A 101 3.34 2.57 6.63
C THR A 101 2.97 3.98 7.06
N TRP A 102 3.87 4.92 6.80
CA TRP A 102 3.66 6.35 6.95
C TRP A 102 4.53 7.07 5.93
N LYS A 103 4.33 8.37 5.76
CA LYS A 103 5.17 9.22 4.92
C LYS A 103 5.97 10.17 5.78
N ARG A 104 7.21 10.45 5.39
CA ARG A 104 8.06 11.53 5.92
C ARG A 104 8.15 12.60 4.85
N LEU A 105 7.64 13.79 5.15
CA LEU A 105 7.74 14.93 4.25
C LEU A 105 9.16 15.50 4.28
N ASP A 106 9.56 16.07 3.16
CA ASP A 106 10.71 16.95 3.05
C ASP A 106 10.24 18.38 3.36
N ASP A 107 9.97 18.61 4.63
CA ASP A 107 9.76 19.92 5.20
C ASP A 107 10.77 20.14 6.34
N GLN A 108 10.72 21.31 6.97
CA GLN A 108 11.68 21.68 8.02
C GLN A 108 11.68 20.71 9.23
N TYR A 109 10.61 19.94 9.43
CA TYR A 109 10.43 19.06 10.58
C TYR A 109 10.48 17.58 10.22
N LEU A 110 10.69 17.27 8.94
CA LEU A 110 10.50 15.96 8.37
C LEU A 110 9.16 15.34 8.80
N SER A 111 8.06 16.09 8.68
CA SER A 111 6.77 15.75 9.27
C SER A 111 6.30 14.34 8.90
N THR A 112 5.70 13.63 9.85
CA THR A 112 5.10 12.32 9.61
C THR A 112 3.63 12.48 9.29
N THR A 113 3.15 11.87 8.19
CA THR A 113 1.75 11.90 7.79
C THR A 113 1.24 10.54 7.31
N ASP A 114 -0.09 10.37 7.29
CA ASP A 114 -0.81 9.21 6.75
C ASP A 114 -0.32 7.85 7.29
N THR A 115 -0.06 7.81 8.60
CA THR A 115 0.23 6.57 9.31
C THR A 115 -0.95 5.62 9.23
N GLN A 116 -0.73 4.42 8.70
CA GLN A 116 -1.78 3.42 8.50
C GLN A 116 -1.24 2.00 8.67
N VAL A 117 -2.13 1.08 9.03
CA VAL A 117 -1.87 -0.37 9.03
C VAL A 117 -2.39 -0.91 7.71
N LEU A 118 -1.49 -1.39 6.84
CA LEU A 118 -1.86 -1.98 5.55
C LEU A 118 -2.39 -3.39 5.70
N TRP A 119 -1.82 -4.15 6.61
CA TRP A 119 -2.18 -5.54 6.81
C TRP A 119 -1.87 -5.99 8.23
N ASN A 120 -2.70 -6.88 8.78
CA ASN A 120 -2.39 -7.61 10.01
C ASN A 120 -2.98 -9.03 9.94
N LYS A 121 -2.32 -10.00 10.59
CA LYS A 121 -2.73 -11.43 10.56
C LYS A 121 -4.12 -11.68 11.20
N GLY A 122 -4.63 -10.75 12.02
CA GLY A 122 -5.87 -10.90 12.77
C GLY A 122 -7.14 -10.34 12.12
N SER A 123 -7.04 -9.49 11.09
CA SER A 123 -8.20 -8.81 10.49
C SER A 123 -8.86 -9.59 9.35
N THR A 124 -8.18 -10.58 8.79
CA THR A 124 -8.68 -11.36 7.63
C THR A 124 -9.58 -12.54 8.01
N GLY A 125 -10.08 -12.58 9.25
CA GLY A 125 -10.78 -13.73 9.85
C GLY A 125 -12.23 -13.49 10.30
N ARG A 126 -13.06 -12.73 9.58
CA ARG A 126 -14.52 -12.81 9.72
C ARG A 126 -15.19 -12.99 8.35
N ARG A 127 -14.93 -14.14 7.75
CA ARG A 127 -15.77 -14.67 6.67
C ARG A 127 -17.17 -14.86 7.29
N ARG A 128 -18.12 -13.94 7.04
CA ARG A 128 -19.54 -14.15 7.40
C ARG A 128 -19.95 -15.48 6.77
N LYS A 129 -20.17 -16.52 7.59
CA LYS A 129 -20.89 -17.70 7.14
C LYS A 129 -22.24 -17.21 6.62
N ARG A 130 -22.51 -17.34 5.31
CA ARG A 130 -23.88 -17.29 4.81
C ARG A 130 -24.61 -18.44 5.50
N THR A 131 -25.50 -18.11 6.44
CA THR A 131 -26.55 -19.02 6.86
C THR A 131 -27.44 -19.25 5.65
N THR A 132 -27.26 -20.38 4.98
CA THR A 132 -28.29 -20.96 4.11
C THR A 132 -29.38 -21.49 5.03
N GLY A 133 -30.41 -20.68 5.25
CA GLY A 133 -31.68 -21.15 5.80
C GLY A 133 -32.41 -21.95 4.73
N VAL A 134 -32.90 -23.11 5.15
CA VAL A 134 -33.86 -23.97 4.43
C VAL A 134 -35.17 -23.23 4.22
#